data_AF-A0A9C9JP02-F1
#
_entry.id   AF-A0A9C9JP02-F1
#
_cell.length_a   1.000
_cell.length_b   1.000
_cell.length_c   1.000
_cell.angle_alpha   90.00
_cell.angle_beta   90.00
_cell.angle_gamma   90.00
#
_symmetry.space_group_name_H-M   'P 1'
#
loop_
_entity.id
_entity.type
_entity.pdbx_description
1 polymer ?
#
loop_
_entity_poly.entity_id
_entity_poly.type
_entity_poly.pdbx_seq_one_letter_code
_entity_poly.pdbx_strand_id
1 'polypeptide(L)'
;MKEGLKNIAALENCVVFGSIGVRIFPHTRMYERALEEKNINKDTNLLEPVFYFSEHVDHEWMHQQILESFYGRADRIYPGGMDLVKISAFHLLGYRGPLWDYILKKGRTRRK
;
A
#
# COMPACT_ATOMS: atom_id res chain seq x y z
N MET A 1 8.76 10.88 6.79
CA MET A 1 7.48 10.74 6.04
C MET A 1 7.36 11.73 4.89
N LYS A 2 7.30 13.05 5.12
CA LYS A 2 7.08 14.08 4.07
C LYS A 2 8.05 13.97 2.89
N GLU A 3 9.34 13.74 3.16
CA GLU A 3 10.34 13.53 2.12
C GLU A 3 10.06 12.28 1.27
N GLY A 4 9.67 11.16 1.90
CA GLY A 4 9.30 9.93 1.21
C GLY A 4 8.12 10.14 0.27
N LEU A 5 7.06 10.82 0.73
CA LEU A 5 5.90 11.16 -0.13
C LEU A 5 6.30 12.08 -1.29
N LYS A 6 7.15 13.08 -1.04
CA LYS A 6 7.68 13.96 -2.10
C LYS A 6 8.43 13.16 -3.18
N ASN A 7 9.28 12.21 -2.75
CA ASN A 7 10.04 11.37 -3.68
C ASN A 7 9.12 10.43 -4.46
N ILE A 8 8.12 9.83 -3.81
CA ILE A 8 7.10 8.99 -4.46
C ILE A 8 6.27 9.79 -5.47
N ALA A 9 5.94 11.05 -5.16
CA ALA A 9 5.19 11.93 -6.04
C ALA A 9 5.96 12.25 -7.35
N ALA A 10 7.29 12.33 -7.27
CA ALA A 10 8.17 12.58 -8.41
C ALA A 10 8.36 11.37 -9.35
N LEU A 11 7.92 10.17 -8.95
CA LEU A 11 8.03 8.99 -9.81
C LEU A 11 7.01 9.03 -10.94
N GLU A 12 7.50 8.98 -12.18
CA GLU A 12 6.70 8.91 -13.39
C GLU A 12 6.66 7.48 -13.96
N ASN A 13 5.66 7.19 -14.82
CA ASN A 13 5.52 5.91 -15.53
C ASN A 13 5.54 4.66 -14.63
N CYS A 14 5.07 4.78 -13.38
CA CYS A 14 4.99 3.68 -12.43
C CYS A 14 3.65 3.71 -11.69
N VAL A 15 3.21 2.53 -11.23
CA VAL A 15 2.10 2.39 -10.30
C VAL A 15 2.68 2.21 -8.91
N VAL A 16 2.24 3.01 -7.95
CA VAL A 16 2.70 2.92 -6.57
C VAL A 16 1.60 2.32 -5.71
N PHE A 17 1.96 1.26 -4.99
CA PHE A 17 1.15 0.64 -3.96
C PHE A 17 1.67 1.09 -2.60
N GLY A 18 0.92 1.98 -1.94
CA GLY A 18 1.21 2.38 -0.58
C GLY A 18 0.52 1.44 0.41
N SER A 19 1.13 1.25 1.57
CA SER A 19 0.54 0.59 2.73
C SER A 19 1.21 1.12 3.99
N ILE A 20 0.50 1.09 5.13
CA ILE A 20 1.09 1.36 6.44
C ILE A 20 0.99 0.13 7.32
N GLY A 21 1.91 0.04 8.27
CA GLY A 21 2.05 -1.13 9.12
C GLY A 21 2.69 -2.31 8.39
N VAL A 22 3.31 -3.19 9.16
CA VAL A 22 3.92 -4.41 8.65
C VAL A 22 3.24 -5.60 9.29
N ARG A 23 2.67 -6.50 8.49
CA ARG A 23 2.07 -7.72 9.04
C ARG A 23 3.16 -8.55 9.73
N ILE A 24 2.91 -8.92 10.98
CA ILE A 24 3.83 -9.71 11.78
C ILE A 24 3.63 -11.18 11.43
N PHE A 25 4.73 -11.84 11.06
CA PHE A 25 4.77 -13.28 10.83
C PHE A 25 5.79 -13.92 11.77
N PRO A 26 5.51 -15.12 12.30
CA PRO A 26 6.44 -15.82 13.18
C PRO A 26 7.78 -16.06 12.47
N HIS A 27 8.86 -16.12 13.26
CA HIS A 27 10.22 -16.38 12.76
C HIS A 27 10.76 -15.33 11.77
N THR A 28 10.28 -14.09 11.89
CA THR A 28 10.82 -12.95 11.13
C THR A 28 11.51 -11.96 12.07
N ARG A 29 12.42 -11.15 11.52
CA ARG A 29 13.04 -10.04 12.24
C ARG A 29 12.01 -9.07 12.82
N MET A 30 10.87 -8.90 12.14
CA MET A 30 9.78 -8.05 12.63
C MET A 30 9.04 -8.69 13.81
N TYR A 31 8.93 -10.01 13.87
CA TYR A 31 8.40 -10.70 15.05
C TYR A 31 9.32 -10.52 16.26
N GLU A 32 10.63 -10.69 16.09
CA GLU A 32 11.62 -10.41 17.16
C GLU A 32 11.46 -8.99 17.69
N ARG A 33 11.44 -8.00 16.77
CA ARG A 33 11.28 -6.59 17.11
C ARG A 33 9.95 -6.30 17.82
N ALA A 34 8.85 -6.88 17.36
CA ALA A 34 7.54 -6.68 17.96
C ALA A 34 7.41 -7.31 19.36
N LEU A 35 8.19 -8.36 19.67
CA LEU A 35 8.33 -8.89 21.03
C LEU A 35 9.18 -7.95 21.91
N GLU A 36 10.31 -7.45 21.39
CA GLU A 36 11.21 -6.54 22.10
C GLU A 36 10.49 -5.22 22.47
N GLU A 37 9.75 -4.67 21.53
CA GLU A 37 8.94 -3.45 21.69
C GLU A 37 7.57 -3.73 22.35
N LYS A 38 7.30 -4.99 22.75
CA LYS A 38 6.08 -5.41 23.45
C LYS A 38 4.76 -5.14 22.70
N ASN A 39 4.80 -4.96 21.37
CA ASN A 39 3.59 -4.91 20.54
C ASN A 39 2.84 -6.25 20.54
N ILE A 40 3.56 -7.36 20.75
CA ILE A 40 3.01 -8.70 20.90
C ILE A 40 3.76 -9.44 22.02
N ASN A 41 3.25 -10.62 22.38
CA ASN A 41 3.93 -11.59 23.24
C ASN A 41 4.05 -12.95 22.52
N LYS A 42 4.75 -13.91 23.14
CA LYS A 42 5.00 -15.23 22.54
C LYS A 42 3.73 -16.06 22.31
N ASP A 43 2.67 -15.77 23.05
CA ASP A 43 1.38 -16.47 22.98
C ASP A 43 0.37 -15.75 22.07
N THR A 44 0.78 -14.65 21.43
CA THR A 44 -0.09 -13.88 20.55
C THR A 44 -0.44 -14.71 19.32
N ASN A 45 -1.74 -14.92 19.08
CA ASN A 45 -2.22 -15.65 17.91
C ASN A 45 -2.01 -14.83 16.64
N LEU A 46 -1.05 -15.24 15.80
CA LEU A 46 -0.73 -14.58 14.52
C LEU A 46 -1.50 -15.17 13.32
N LEU A 47 -2.42 -16.11 13.55
CA LEU A 47 -3.36 -16.55 12.50
C LEU A 47 -4.24 -15.38 12.08
N GLU A 48 -4.77 -14.66 13.08
CA GLU A 48 -5.42 -13.38 12.85
C GLU A 48 -4.38 -12.32 12.49
N PRO A 49 -4.64 -11.44 11.50
CA PRO A 49 -3.66 -10.43 11.08
C PRO A 49 -3.32 -9.45 12.21
N VAL A 50 -2.08 -9.49 12.69
CA VAL A 50 -1.50 -8.49 13.60
C VAL A 50 -0.47 -7.67 12.84
N PHE A 51 -0.50 -6.35 13.02
CA PHE A 51 0.38 -5.41 12.32
C PHE A 51 1.25 -4.65 13.32
N TYR A 52 2.54 -4.54 12.99
CA TYR A 52 3.50 -3.72 13.70
C TYR A 52 3.40 -2.26 13.23
N PHE A 53 3.37 -1.34 14.20
CA PHE A 53 3.56 0.09 14.03
C PHE A 53 4.56 0.56 15.08
N SER A 54 5.53 1.38 14.69
CA SER A 54 6.46 1.97 15.64
C SER A 54 5.74 2.99 16.53
N GLU A 55 6.00 2.98 17.83
CA GLU A 55 5.42 3.92 18.80
C GLU A 55 5.78 5.39 18.52
N HIS A 56 6.86 5.63 17.79
CA HIS A 56 7.31 6.98 17.40
C HIS A 56 6.54 7.54 16.20
N VAL A 57 5.54 6.80 15.70
CA VAL A 57 4.82 7.14 14.48
C VAL A 57 3.32 7.18 14.76
N ASP A 58 2.73 8.34 14.48
CA ASP A 58 1.28 8.50 14.46
C ASP A 58 0.72 7.88 13.16
N HIS A 59 0.06 6.73 13.29
CA HIS A 59 -0.48 5.98 12.16
C HIS A 59 -1.68 6.66 11.51
N GLU A 60 -2.51 7.38 12.27
CA GLU A 60 -3.65 8.13 11.73
C GLU A 60 -3.15 9.33 10.92
N TRP A 61 -2.16 10.05 11.46
CA TRP A 61 -1.52 11.12 10.72
C TRP A 61 -0.88 10.60 9.41
N MET A 62 -0.13 9.50 9.47
CA MET A 62 0.44 8.89 8.25
C MET A 62 -0.63 8.48 7.24
N HIS A 63 -1.71 7.87 7.71
CA HIS A 63 -2.84 7.45 6.89
C HIS A 63 -3.41 8.66 6.11
N GLN A 64 -3.68 9.77 6.79
CA GLN A 64 -4.17 10.99 6.16
C GLN A 64 -3.17 11.58 5.16
N GLN A 65 -1.88 11.62 5.49
CA GLN A 65 -0.86 12.15 4.58
C GLN A 65 -0.74 11.33 3.29
N ILE A 66 -0.91 10.00 3.35
CA ILE A 66 -0.90 9.16 2.15
C ILE A 66 -2.17 9.40 1.32
N LEU A 67 -3.35 9.46 1.97
CA LEU A 67 -4.60 9.76 1.28
C LEU A 67 -4.53 11.08 0.53
N GLU A 68 -4.07 12.15 1.18
CA GLU A 68 -3.86 13.46 0.56
C GLU A 68 -2.87 13.39 -0.60
N SER A 69 -1.73 12.74 -0.42
CA SER A 69 -0.69 12.63 -1.44
C SER A 69 -1.12 11.79 -2.65
N PHE A 70 -2.03 10.83 -2.47
CA PHE A 70 -2.49 9.91 -3.52
C PHE A 70 -3.78 10.38 -4.19
N TYR A 71 -4.44 11.41 -3.63
CA TYR A 71 -5.70 11.93 -4.13
C TYR A 71 -5.62 12.36 -5.60
N GLY A 72 -6.60 11.93 -6.39
CA GLY A 72 -6.71 12.27 -7.82
C GLY A 72 -5.73 11.55 -8.76
N ARG A 73 -4.84 10.70 -8.25
CA ARG A 73 -3.86 9.94 -9.04
C ARG A 73 -4.31 8.49 -9.27
N ALA A 74 -4.67 8.14 -10.50
CA ALA A 74 -5.12 6.78 -10.85
C ALA A 74 -4.03 5.70 -10.72
N ASP A 75 -2.76 6.10 -10.71
CA ASP A 75 -1.57 5.25 -10.58
C ASP A 75 -1.02 5.20 -9.15
N ARG A 76 -1.82 5.65 -8.18
CA ARG A 76 -1.50 5.62 -6.75
C ARG A 76 -2.59 4.82 -6.03
N ILE A 77 -2.20 3.66 -5.51
CA ILE A 77 -3.10 2.68 -4.91
C ILE A 77 -2.75 2.57 -3.43
N TYR A 78 -3.73 2.79 -2.57
CA TYR A 78 -3.61 2.65 -1.12
C TYR A 78 -4.77 1.77 -0.62
N PRO A 79 -4.68 1.07 0.53
CA PRO A 79 -5.68 0.11 0.96
C PRO A 79 -7.10 0.69 0.89
N GLY A 80 -8.02 -0.06 0.28
CA GLY A 80 -9.39 0.40 -0.05
C GLY A 80 -9.56 1.03 -1.44
N GLY A 81 -8.48 1.38 -2.15
CA GLY A 81 -8.54 1.99 -3.49
C GLY A 81 -8.60 1.00 -4.66
N MET A 82 -8.32 -0.29 -4.43
CA MET A 82 -8.40 -1.32 -5.46
C MET A 82 -9.80 -1.91 -5.52
N ASP A 83 -10.55 -1.49 -6.52
CA ASP A 83 -11.91 -1.95 -6.78
C ASP A 83 -11.89 -3.37 -7.39
N LEU A 84 -12.11 -4.38 -6.55
CA LEU A 84 -12.16 -5.79 -6.93
C LEU A 84 -13.23 -6.06 -8.02
N VAL A 85 -14.28 -5.24 -8.09
CA VAL A 85 -15.32 -5.33 -9.13
C VAL A 85 -14.75 -4.95 -10.49
N LYS A 86 -13.95 -3.88 -10.55
CA LYS A 86 -13.27 -3.48 -11.80
C LYS A 86 -12.26 -4.52 -12.28
N ILE A 87 -11.53 -5.17 -11.35
CA ILE A 87 -10.60 -6.24 -11.71
C ILE A 87 -11.37 -7.43 -12.32
N SER A 88 -12.45 -7.84 -11.66
CA SER A 88 -13.31 -8.93 -12.14
C SER A 88 -13.89 -8.62 -13.53
N ALA A 89 -14.33 -7.38 -13.76
CA ALA A 89 -14.79 -6.93 -15.06
C ALA A 89 -13.69 -6.94 -16.14
N PHE A 90 -12.44 -6.59 -15.79
CA PHE A 90 -11.33 -6.67 -16.74
C PHE A 90 -11.07 -8.11 -17.20
N HIS A 91 -11.14 -9.07 -16.28
CA HIS A 91 -11.03 -10.50 -16.64
C HIS A 91 -12.15 -10.95 -17.59
N LEU A 92 -13.40 -10.55 -17.32
CA LEU A 92 -14.54 -10.89 -18.18
C LEU A 92 -14.42 -10.30 -19.59
N LEU A 93 -13.84 -9.11 -19.72
CA LEU A 93 -13.59 -8.44 -21.00
C LEU A 93 -12.35 -9.00 -21.75
N GLY A 94 -11.69 -10.02 -21.22
CA GLY A 94 -10.56 -10.68 -21.87
C GLY A 94 -9.22 -9.95 -21.73
N TYR A 95 -9.12 -8.94 -20.85
CA TYR A 95 -7.85 -8.31 -20.54
C TYR A 95 -6.92 -9.30 -19.82
N ARG A 96 -5.65 -9.33 -20.24
CA ARG A 96 -4.62 -10.25 -19.74
C ARG A 96 -3.33 -9.53 -19.37
N GLY A 97 -2.53 -10.16 -18.53
CA GLY A 97 -1.29 -9.58 -18.04
C GLY A 97 -1.50 -8.68 -16.83
N PRO A 98 -0.45 -8.01 -16.37
CA PRO A 98 -0.50 -7.27 -15.14
C PRO A 98 -1.42 -6.04 -15.19
N LEU A 99 -2.18 -5.81 -14.13
CA LEU A 99 -3.12 -4.68 -14.03
C LEU A 99 -2.43 -3.33 -14.29
N TRP A 100 -1.19 -3.16 -13.84
CA TRP A 100 -0.45 -1.91 -13.98
C TRP A 100 -0.20 -1.50 -15.44
N ASP A 101 -0.13 -2.45 -16.39
CA ASP A 101 0.01 -2.12 -17.81
C ASP A 101 -1.19 -1.31 -18.32
N TYR A 102 -2.38 -1.59 -17.81
CA TYR A 102 -3.62 -0.89 -18.18
C TYR A 102 -3.74 0.47 -17.50
N ILE A 103 -3.31 0.56 -16.24
CA ILE A 103 -3.27 1.80 -15.48
C ILE A 103 -2.32 2.80 -16.16
N LEU A 104 -1.11 2.35 -16.51
CA LEU A 104 -0.11 3.19 -17.17
C LEU A 104 -0.50 3.58 -18.60
N LYS A 105 -1.21 2.72 -19.35
CA LYS A 105 -1.71 3.04 -20.70
C LYS A 105 -2.78 4.14 -20.70
N LYS A 106 -3.70 4.14 -19.73
CA LYS A 106 -4.73 5.19 -19.63
C LYS A 106 -4.14 6.59 -19.40
N GLY A 107 -2.97 6.69 -18.76
CA GLY A 107 -2.24 7.95 -18.59
C GLY A 107 -1.61 8.52 -19.87
N ARG A 108 -1.58 7.77 -20.99
CA ARG A 108 -0.90 8.17 -22.24
C ARG A 108 -1.77 8.93 -23.25
N THR A 109 -2.96 9.40 -22.86
CA THR A 109 -3.88 10.18 -23.73
C THR A 109 -4.11 11.54 -23.04
N ARG A 110 -3.72 12.74 -23.50
CA ARG A 110 -3.45 13.35 -24.82
C ARG A 110 -2.23 14.29 -24.69
N ARG A 111 -1.16 14.11 -25.46
CA ARG A 111 -0.38 15.25 -25.98
C ARG A 111 -0.98 15.55 -27.35
N LYS A 112 -1.74 16.65 -27.45
CA LYS A 112 -2.04 17.31 -28.72
C LYS A 112 -0.85 18.19 -29.08
#